data_AF-A0A519W3R4-F1
#
_entry.id   AF-A0A519W3R4-F1
#
_cell.length_a   1.000
_cell.length_b   1.000
_cell.length_c   1.000
_cell.angle_alpha   90.00
_cell.angle_beta   90.00
_cell.angle_gamma   90.00
#
_symmetry.space_group_name_H-M   'P 1'
#
loop_
_entity.id
_entity.type
_entity.pdbx_description
1 polymer ?
#
loop_
_entity_poly.entity_id
_entity_poly.type
_entity_poly.pdbx_seq_one_letter_code
_entity_poly.pdbx_strand_id
1 'polypeptide(L)'
;MKTTFKILSLLFVAGSIASCGNEQKTTTPVEDSATISATDTAIITEAPVTETVINLEASDQMKYNLTELKATAGQPIKLTLKHTGKFPITAMGHNVVILKPGTDVANFTAKALEAKDTQYIPKSEEG
;
A
#
# COMPACT_ATOMS: atom_id res chain seq x y z
N MET A 1 -10.26 -21.94 -50.13
CA MET A 1 -9.04 -21.33 -50.70
C MET A 1 -8.07 -21.02 -49.57
N LYS A 2 -6.87 -21.57 -49.63
CA LYS A 2 -5.78 -21.37 -48.68
C LYS A 2 -4.76 -20.44 -49.34
N THR A 3 -4.40 -19.33 -48.70
CA THR A 3 -3.19 -18.58 -49.08
C THR A 3 -2.47 -18.13 -47.81
N THR A 4 -1.52 -18.97 -47.43
CA THR A 4 -0.41 -18.73 -46.51
C THR A 4 0.47 -17.59 -47.01
N PHE A 5 0.68 -16.56 -46.18
CA PHE A 5 1.79 -15.61 -46.32
C PHE A 5 2.86 -15.97 -45.29
N LYS A 6 3.96 -16.54 -45.78
CA LYS A 6 5.16 -16.89 -45.03
C LYS A 6 6.20 -15.79 -45.25
N ILE A 7 6.80 -15.34 -44.14
CA ILE A 7 8.23 -15.00 -43.97
C ILE A 7 8.75 -13.71 -44.61
N LEU A 8 9.19 -12.75 -43.78
CA LEU A 8 10.51 -12.09 -43.86
C LEU A 8 10.77 -11.30 -42.54
N SER A 9 11.51 -11.88 -41.58
CA SER A 9 12.92 -11.52 -41.27
C SER A 9 13.13 -10.08 -40.77
N LEU A 10 13.55 -9.89 -39.51
CA LEU A 10 14.93 -9.49 -39.17
C LEU A 10 15.17 -9.45 -37.64
N LEU A 11 16.24 -10.13 -37.23
CA LEU A 11 16.98 -10.02 -35.96
C LEU A 11 17.34 -8.57 -35.59
N PHE A 12 17.32 -8.23 -34.29
CA PHE A 12 18.43 -7.46 -33.70
C PHE A 12 18.53 -7.62 -32.16
N VAL A 13 19.55 -8.40 -31.77
CA VAL A 13 20.56 -8.16 -30.72
C VAL A 13 20.16 -8.18 -29.23
N ALA A 14 20.65 -9.23 -28.57
CA ALA A 14 20.91 -9.33 -27.14
C ALA A 14 22.10 -8.43 -26.72
N GLY A 15 21.97 -7.73 -25.59
CA GLY A 15 23.05 -7.01 -24.91
C GLY A 15 23.21 -7.52 -23.48
N SER A 16 24.36 -8.11 -23.21
CA SER A 16 24.73 -8.88 -22.02
C SER A 16 24.97 -8.05 -20.76
N ILE A 17 24.75 -8.75 -19.64
CA ILE A 17 25.19 -8.53 -18.26
C ILE A 17 26.66 -8.07 -18.10
N ALA A 18 26.88 -7.10 -17.22
CA ALA A 18 28.10 -6.88 -16.44
C ALA A 18 27.62 -6.53 -15.01
N SER A 19 27.63 -7.43 -14.03
CA SER A 19 28.75 -8.15 -13.37
C SER A 19 29.61 -7.27 -12.47
N CYS A 20 29.55 -7.60 -11.17
CA CYS A 20 30.45 -7.32 -10.06
C CYS A 20 30.51 -5.92 -9.43
N GLY A 21 30.13 -5.91 -8.16
CA GLY A 21 30.46 -4.91 -7.13
C GLY A 21 30.10 -5.43 -5.74
N ASN A 22 30.53 -6.66 -5.41
CA ASN A 22 30.54 -7.22 -4.05
C ASN A 22 31.88 -6.88 -3.43
N GLU A 23 31.95 -6.27 -2.24
CA GLU A 23 32.92 -6.58 -1.16
C GLU A 23 32.39 -6.10 0.20
N GLN A 24 32.04 -7.09 1.01
CA GLN A 24 31.81 -7.07 2.45
C GLN A 24 33.13 -6.78 3.19
N LYS A 25 33.14 -5.81 4.11
CA LYS A 25 34.17 -5.74 5.17
C LYS A 25 33.55 -5.96 6.55
N THR A 26 33.71 -7.20 6.95
CA THR A 26 33.59 -7.87 8.24
C THR A 26 34.25 -7.09 9.40
N THR A 27 33.54 -7.06 10.54
CA THR A 27 34.01 -7.14 11.95
C THR A 27 35.03 -6.12 12.47
N THR A 28 34.89 -5.59 13.69
CA THR A 28 35.22 -6.33 14.92
C THR A 28 34.56 -5.69 16.16
N PRO A 29 34.08 -6.51 17.12
CA PRO A 29 33.52 -6.12 18.42
C PRO A 29 34.61 -5.99 19.51
N VAL A 30 34.35 -5.15 20.51
CA VAL A 30 35.02 -5.08 21.84
C VAL A 30 33.93 -4.55 22.79
N GLU A 31 33.38 -5.37 23.70
CA GLU A 31 33.76 -5.44 25.14
C GLU A 31 33.63 -4.07 25.82
N ASP A 32 33.11 -3.87 27.03
CA ASP A 32 32.67 -4.72 28.15
C ASP A 32 32.06 -3.74 29.20
N SER A 33 31.30 -4.29 30.15
CA SER A 33 31.03 -3.72 31.48
C SER A 33 30.26 -2.40 31.64
N ALA A 34 29.03 -2.49 32.15
CA ALA A 34 28.72 -2.13 33.55
C ALA A 34 27.21 -2.21 33.88
N THR A 35 26.83 -3.31 34.53
CA THR A 35 26.10 -3.42 35.81
C THR A 35 25.18 -2.28 36.29
N ILE A 36 23.88 -2.61 36.31
CA ILE A 36 22.83 -2.39 37.34
C ILE A 36 22.53 -0.95 37.81
N SER A 37 21.29 -0.54 37.54
CA SER A 37 20.43 0.07 38.56
C SER A 37 18.98 -0.25 38.26
N ALA A 38 18.45 -1.23 39.01
CA ALA A 38 17.03 -1.41 39.20
C ALA A 38 16.55 -0.33 40.17
N THR A 39 15.66 0.55 39.70
CA THR A 39 14.67 1.20 40.55
C THR A 39 13.33 1.07 39.85
N ASP A 40 12.61 0.05 40.29
CA ASP A 40 11.22 -0.21 40.00
C ASP A 40 10.36 0.89 40.64
N THR A 41 9.81 1.76 39.81
CA THR A 41 8.59 2.50 40.09
C THR A 41 7.89 2.65 38.76
N ALA A 42 7.24 1.57 38.33
CA ALA A 42 6.25 1.61 37.28
C ALA A 42 5.05 2.43 37.76
N ILE A 43 5.15 3.75 37.58
CA ILE A 43 3.96 4.58 37.40
C ILE A 43 3.29 4.01 36.16
N ILE A 44 2.13 3.35 36.32
CA ILE A 44 1.23 3.11 35.20
C ILE A 44 0.64 4.48 34.85
N THR A 45 1.46 5.28 34.18
CA THR A 45 0.98 6.31 33.28
C THR A 45 0.40 5.51 32.13
N GLU A 46 -0.92 5.47 32.03
CA GLU A 46 -1.60 5.08 30.80
C GLU A 46 -0.92 5.84 29.66
N ALA A 47 -0.12 5.13 28.87
CA ALA A 47 0.57 5.74 27.74
C ALA A 47 -0.52 6.41 26.89
N PRO A 48 -0.33 7.67 26.45
CA PRO A 48 -1.32 8.32 25.61
C PRO A 48 -1.64 7.37 24.46
N VAL A 49 -2.92 7.05 24.28
CA VAL A 49 -3.36 6.22 23.17
C VAL A 49 -2.91 6.93 21.90
N THR A 50 -1.79 6.52 21.33
CA THR A 50 -1.20 7.19 20.18
C THR A 50 -2.11 6.89 19.00
N GLU A 51 -2.74 7.91 18.45
CA GLU A 51 -3.54 7.76 17.23
C GLU A 51 -2.65 7.33 16.07
N THR A 52 -3.04 6.30 15.32
CA THR A 52 -2.36 5.92 14.08
C THR A 52 -2.81 6.88 12.97
N VAL A 53 -1.92 7.74 12.50
CA VAL A 53 -2.21 8.67 11.40
C VAL A 53 -1.73 8.09 10.08
N ILE A 54 -2.64 7.97 9.11
CA ILE A 54 -2.37 7.46 7.77
C ILE A 54 -2.72 8.55 6.75
N ASN A 55 -1.72 8.99 5.98
CA ASN A 55 -1.90 9.93 4.87
C ASN A 55 -1.78 9.19 3.54
N LEU A 56 -2.92 8.95 2.91
CA LEU A 56 -3.02 8.29 1.61
C LEU A 56 -3.20 9.34 0.52
N GLU A 57 -2.47 9.22 -0.57
CA GLU A 57 -2.59 10.08 -1.74
C GLU A 57 -3.02 9.26 -2.95
N ALA A 58 -3.90 9.82 -3.76
CA ALA A 58 -4.33 9.26 -5.04
C ALA A 58 -4.12 10.28 -6.17
N SER A 59 -3.76 9.80 -7.36
CA SER A 59 -3.42 10.67 -8.50
C SER A 59 -4.25 10.36 -9.76
N ASP A 60 -4.08 11.19 -10.79
CA ASP A 60 -4.70 10.98 -12.11
C ASP A 60 -4.18 9.70 -12.82
N GLN A 61 -3.28 8.93 -12.22
CA GLN A 61 -2.74 7.67 -12.76
C GLN A 61 -3.47 6.43 -12.23
N MET A 62 -4.62 6.58 -11.56
CA MET A 62 -5.36 5.47 -10.91
C MET A 62 -4.51 4.67 -9.91
N LYS A 63 -3.67 5.36 -9.14
CA LYS A 63 -2.78 4.73 -8.15
C LYS A 63 -2.82 5.47 -6.83
N TYR A 64 -2.78 4.71 -5.75
CA TYR A 64 -2.40 5.24 -4.44
C TYR A 64 -0.88 5.25 -4.30
N ASN A 65 -0.37 6.15 -3.44
CA ASN A 65 1.04 6.18 -3.08
C ASN A 65 1.47 5.00 -2.18
N LEU A 66 0.55 4.43 -1.41
CA LEU A 66 0.78 3.30 -0.51
C LEU A 66 0.01 2.06 -0.97
N THR A 67 0.64 0.89 -0.84
CA THR A 67 0.02 -0.42 -1.11
C THR A 67 -0.27 -1.23 0.16
N GLU A 68 0.24 -0.77 1.30
CA GLU A 68 0.08 -1.42 2.61
C GLU A 68 -0.20 -0.34 3.67
N LEU A 69 -1.24 -0.57 4.49
CA LEU A 69 -1.60 0.28 5.62
C LEU A 69 -1.35 -0.51 6.90
N LYS A 70 -0.56 0.06 7.82
CA LYS A 70 -0.23 -0.56 9.11
C LYS A 70 -0.91 0.21 10.23
N ALA A 71 -1.46 -0.52 11.18
CA ALA A 71 -2.06 0.04 12.38
C ALA A 71 -1.83 -0.88 13.57
N THR A 72 -1.79 -0.29 14.76
CA THR A 72 -1.70 -1.04 16.01
C THR A 72 -3.11 -1.35 16.51
N ALA A 73 -3.37 -2.62 16.85
CA ALA A 73 -4.67 -3.02 17.38
C ALA A 73 -5.03 -2.22 18.64
N GLY A 74 -6.30 -1.81 18.75
CA GLY A 74 -6.81 -1.02 19.88
C GLY A 74 -6.49 0.47 19.83
N GLN A 75 -5.69 0.95 18.87
CA GLN A 75 -5.45 2.38 18.67
C GLN A 75 -6.45 2.96 17.65
N PRO A 76 -6.95 4.19 17.86
CA PRO A 76 -7.76 4.87 16.87
C PRO A 76 -6.91 5.17 15.63
N ILE A 77 -7.55 5.15 14.46
CA ILE A 77 -6.91 5.41 13.17
C ILE A 77 -7.51 6.68 12.55
N LYS A 78 -6.64 7.62 12.17
CA LYS A 78 -7.01 8.77 11.34
C LYS A 78 -6.47 8.58 9.92
N LEU A 79 -7.36 8.19 9.02
CA LEU A 79 -7.07 8.07 7.59
C LEU A 79 -7.45 9.37 6.87
N THR A 80 -6.48 9.99 6.20
CA THR A 80 -6.73 11.12 5.28
C THR A 80 -6.43 10.67 3.86
N LEU A 81 -7.41 10.76 2.96
CA LEU A 81 -7.22 10.61 1.53
C LEU A 81 -7.09 11.98 0.86
N LYS A 82 -6.02 12.20 0.11
CA LYS A 82 -5.80 13.43 -0.67
C LYS A 82 -5.67 13.11 -2.16
N HIS A 83 -6.44 13.78 -2.99
CA HIS A 83 -6.26 13.75 -4.44
C HIS A 83 -5.16 14.75 -4.85
N THR A 84 -4.07 14.28 -5.46
CA THR A 84 -2.94 15.13 -5.90
C THR A 84 -2.94 15.43 -7.39
N GLY A 85 -3.82 14.78 -8.15
CA GLY A 85 -4.06 15.07 -9.56
C GLY A 85 -4.87 16.35 -9.81
N LYS A 86 -5.07 16.66 -11.09
CA LYS A 86 -5.76 17.86 -11.58
C LYS A 86 -7.12 17.57 -12.17
N PHE A 87 -7.47 16.30 -12.41
CA PHE A 87 -8.74 15.97 -13.04
C PHE A 87 -9.90 16.06 -12.04
N PRO A 88 -11.11 16.37 -12.52
CA PRO A 88 -12.28 16.46 -11.67
C PRO A 88 -12.70 15.09 -11.15
N ILE A 89 -13.43 15.08 -10.02
CA ILE A 89 -13.96 13.86 -9.38
C ILE A 89 -14.84 13.02 -10.32
N THR A 90 -15.50 13.64 -11.29
CA THR A 90 -16.34 12.95 -12.28
C THR A 90 -15.55 12.15 -13.32
N ALA A 91 -14.26 12.45 -13.49
CA ALA A 91 -13.38 11.77 -14.43
C ALA A 91 -12.42 10.80 -13.73
N MET A 92 -11.82 11.24 -12.60
CA MET A 92 -10.76 10.49 -11.89
C MET A 92 -10.93 10.55 -10.37
N GLY A 93 -12.17 10.48 -9.88
CA GLY A 93 -12.45 10.45 -8.44
C GLY A 93 -11.94 9.15 -7.80
N HIS A 94 -11.38 9.29 -6.59
CA HIS A 94 -10.96 8.16 -5.75
C HIS A 94 -11.71 8.19 -4.42
N ASN A 95 -12.10 7.01 -3.93
CA ASN A 95 -12.56 6.78 -2.56
C ASN A 95 -11.62 5.75 -1.90
N VAL A 96 -11.85 5.37 -0.64
CA VAL A 96 -11.18 4.23 -0.02
C VAL A 96 -12.24 3.44 0.73
N VAL A 97 -12.30 2.13 0.52
CA VAL A 97 -13.24 1.23 1.18
C VAL A 97 -12.44 0.17 1.92
N ILE A 98 -12.72 0.00 3.21
CA ILE A 98 -12.10 -1.03 4.05
C ILE A 98 -13.11 -2.16 4.23
N LEU A 99 -12.80 -3.33 3.71
CA LEU A 99 -13.68 -4.51 3.77
C LEU A 99 -13.21 -5.48 4.85
N LYS A 100 -14.16 -6.25 5.39
CA LYS A 100 -13.85 -7.33 6.33
C LYS A 100 -13.03 -8.41 5.61
N PRO A 101 -12.08 -9.09 6.29
CA PRO A 101 -11.38 -10.22 5.70
C PRO A 101 -12.36 -11.28 5.19
N GLY A 102 -12.12 -11.80 3.98
CA GLY A 102 -12.98 -12.81 3.36
C GLY A 102 -14.19 -12.27 2.59
N THR A 103 -14.42 -10.95 2.55
CA THR A 103 -15.41 -10.36 1.64
C THR A 103 -15.08 -10.68 0.19
N ASP A 104 -16.09 -11.08 -0.60
CA ASP A 104 -15.96 -11.24 -2.05
C ASP A 104 -15.83 -9.87 -2.73
N VAL A 105 -14.59 -9.49 -3.02
CA VAL A 105 -14.24 -8.20 -3.63
C VAL A 105 -14.87 -8.06 -5.01
N ALA A 106 -14.99 -9.13 -5.79
CA ALA A 106 -15.58 -9.07 -7.12
C ALA A 106 -17.09 -8.82 -7.03
N ASN A 107 -17.78 -9.49 -6.12
CA ASN A 107 -19.20 -9.25 -5.86
C ASN A 107 -19.46 -7.83 -5.34
N PHE A 108 -18.65 -7.36 -4.39
CA PHE A 108 -18.73 -5.99 -3.87
C PHE A 108 -18.54 -4.98 -5.01
N THR A 109 -17.50 -5.17 -5.85
CA THR A 109 -17.20 -4.26 -6.96
C THR A 109 -18.34 -4.23 -7.98
N ALA A 110 -18.96 -5.37 -8.29
CA ALA A 110 -20.09 -5.41 -9.20
C ALA A 110 -21.27 -4.56 -8.71
N LYS A 111 -21.61 -4.64 -7.42
CA LYS A 111 -22.63 -3.80 -6.79
C LYS A 111 -22.20 -2.33 -6.72
N ALA A 112 -20.93 -2.07 -6.44
CA ALA A 112 -20.37 -0.72 -6.35
C ALA A 112 -20.53 0.06 -7.65
N LEU A 113 -20.36 -0.59 -8.81
CA LEU A 113 -20.53 0.03 -10.12
C LEU A 113 -21.94 0.64 -10.34
N GLU A 114 -22.96 0.07 -9.71
CA GLU A 114 -24.35 0.53 -9.80
C GLU A 114 -24.64 1.69 -8.82
N ALA A 115 -23.79 1.86 -7.80
CA ALA A 115 -24.01 2.76 -6.67
C ALA A 115 -23.39 4.16 -6.87
N LYS A 116 -23.44 4.71 -8.10
CA LYS A 116 -22.79 5.98 -8.44
C LYS A 116 -23.25 7.15 -7.56
N ASP A 117 -24.55 7.21 -7.26
CA ASP A 117 -25.16 8.28 -6.46
C ASP A 117 -24.71 8.26 -4.99
N THR A 118 -24.25 7.11 -4.51
CA THR A 118 -23.67 6.93 -3.17
C THR A 118 -22.15 6.77 -3.24
N GLN A 119 -21.51 7.42 -4.23
CA GLN A 119 -20.05 7.43 -4.39
C GLN A 119 -19.44 6.03 -4.54
N TYR A 120 -20.16 5.14 -5.22
CA TYR A 120 -19.81 3.74 -5.44
C TYR A 120 -19.75 2.91 -4.14
N ILE A 121 -20.51 3.30 -3.11
CA ILE A 121 -20.70 2.52 -1.89
C ILE A 121 -22.12 1.96 -1.90
N PRO A 122 -22.32 0.66 -2.17
CA PRO A 122 -23.65 0.07 -2.17
C PRO A 122 -24.22 0.05 -0.76
N LYS A 123 -25.43 0.61 -0.59
CA LYS A 123 -26.14 0.58 0.69
C LYS A 123 -26.36 -0.83 1.26
N SER A 124 -26.45 -1.83 0.38
CA SER A 124 -26.59 -3.23 0.80
C SER A 124 -25.35 -3.80 1.50
N GLU A 125 -24.20 -3.14 1.36
CA GLU A 125 -22.91 -3.57 1.88
C GLU A 125 -22.38 -2.65 3.00
N GLU A 126 -23.20 -1.69 3.46
CA GLU A 126 -22.85 -0.81 4.59
C GLU A 126 -22.93 -1.58 5.91
N GLY A 127 -21.81 -1.76 6.63
CA GLY A 127 -21.77 -2.35 7.98
C GLY A 127 -20.41 -2.81 8.50
#